data_AF-A0A2M8NNC9-F1
#
_entry.id   AF-A0A2M8NNC9-F1
#
_cell.length_a   1.000
_cell.length_b   1.000
_cell.length_c   1.000
_cell.angle_alpha   90.00
_cell.angle_beta   90.00
_cell.angle_gamma   90.00
#
_symmetry.space_group_name_H-M   'P 1'
#
loop_
_entity.id
_entity.type
_entity.pdbx_description
1 polymer ?
#
loop_
_entity_poly.entity_id
_entity_poly.type
_entity_poly.pdbx_seq_one_letter_code
_entity_poly.pdbx_strand_id
1 'polypeptide(L)' 'LDGIDLPPIELILVDDTYYVIDGHHRISVAHMLGIQFMDAIVTRWE' A
#
# COMPACT_ATOMS: atom_id res chain seq x y z
N LEU A 1 16.39 -8.11 -16.58
CA LEU A 1 15.76 -8.47 -15.30
C LEU A 1 14.48 -7.68 -15.28
N ASP A 2 13.38 -8.29 -15.72
CA ASP A 2 12.08 -7.64 -15.59
C ASP A 2 11.80 -7.52 -14.09
N GLY A 3 11.37 -6.33 -13.66
CA GLY A 3 11.04 -6.07 -12.26
C GLY A 3 9.97 -7.06 -11.80
N ILE A 4 10.13 -7.60 -10.60
CA ILE A 4 9.08 -8.43 -10.00
C ILE A 4 7.95 -7.48 -9.62
N ASP A 5 6.78 -7.64 -10.25
CA ASP A 5 5.57 -6.98 -9.78
C ASP A 5 5.26 -7.50 -8.38
N LEU A 6 5.30 -6.58 -7.41
CA LEU A 6 4.93 -6.89 -6.05
C LEU A 6 3.41 -6.91 -5.93
N PRO A 7 2.84 -7.75 -5.05
CA PRO A 7 1.41 -7.69 -4.76
C PRO A 7 1.02 -6.27 -4.30
N PRO A 8 -0.27 -5.90 -4.38
CA PRO A 8 -0.78 -4.65 -3.82
C PRO A 8 -0.69 -4.64 -2.29
N ILE A 9 -0.64 -3.45 -1.69
CA ILE A 9 -0.77 -3.27 -0.24
C ILE A 9 -2.22 -3.44 0.19
N GLU A 10 -2.48 -3.69 1.47
CA GLU A 10 -3.83 -3.79 2.01
C GLU A 10 -4.10 -2.61 2.94
N LEU A 11 -5.21 -1.91 2.66
CA LEU A 11 -5.66 -0.77 3.45
C LEU A 11 -7.08 -1.03 3.99
N ILE A 12 -7.37 -0.44 5.14
CA ILE A 12 -8.75 -0.23 5.60
C ILE A 12 -9.07 1.25 5.57
N LEU A 13 -10.25 1.60 5.07
CA LEU A 13 -10.82 2.95 5.13
C LEU A 13 -11.85 2.99 6.25
N VAL A 14 -11.60 3.81 7.26
CA VAL A 14 -12.51 4.09 8.38
C VAL A 14 -12.82 5.58 8.34
N ASP A 15 -14.10 5.92 8.24
CA ASP A 15 -14.57 7.27 7.90
C ASP A 15 -13.90 7.81 6.62
N ASP A 16 -12.98 8.76 6.75
CA ASP A 16 -12.23 9.39 5.65
C ASP A 16 -10.70 9.21 5.82
N THR A 17 -10.27 8.20 6.59
CA THR A 17 -8.85 7.93 6.86
C THR A 17 -8.46 6.50 6.48
N TYR A 18 -7.35 6.38 5.76
CA TYR A 18 -6.76 5.10 5.38
C TYR A 18 -5.75 4.63 6.42
N TYR A 19 -5.83 3.35 6.79
CA TYR A 19 -4.89 2.68 7.68
C TYR A 19 -4.30 1.46 6.96
N VAL A 20 -3.01 1.21 7.18
CA VAL A 20 -2.30 0.08 6.59
C VAL A 20 -2.61 -1.19 7.39
N ILE A 21 -3.13 -2.21 6.70
CA ILE A 21 -3.32 -3.56 7.24
C ILE A 21 -2.10 -4.42 6.89
N ASP A 22 -1.68 -4.40 5.63
CA ASP A 22 -0.47 -5.11 5.17
C ASP A 22 0.32 -4.28 4.15
N GLY A 23 1.62 -4.54 4.07
CA GLY A 23 2.52 -3.90 3.10
C GLY A 23 3.49 -2.88 3.68
N HIS A 24 3.62 -2.78 5.01
CA HIS A 24 4.51 -1.83 5.70
C HIS A 24 5.96 -1.81 5.16
N HIS A 25 6.57 -2.98 4.94
CA HIS A 25 7.92 -3.05 4.37
C HIS A 25 7.97 -2.51 2.94
N ARG A 26 6.95 -2.80 2.13
CA ARG A 26 6.85 -2.31 0.75
C ARG A 26 6.68 -0.79 0.73
N ILE A 27 5.84 -0.25 1.62
CA ILE A 27 5.67 1.21 1.81
C ILE A 27 6.99 1.86 2.25
N SER A 28 7.71 1.26 3.19
CA SER A 28 9.00 1.78 3.67
C SER A 28 10.04 1.86 2.55
N VAL A 29 10.17 0.79 1.75
CA VAL A 29 11.09 0.74 0.60
C VAL A 29 10.64 1.72 -0.50
N ALA A 30 9.34 1.76 -0.82
CA ALA A 30 8.79 2.68 -1.80
C ALA A 30 9.07 4.14 -1.43
N HIS A 31 8.87 4.50 -0.16
CA HIS A 31 9.18 5.82 0.37
C HIS A 31 10.68 6.14 0.25
N MET A 32 11.57 5.21 0.62
CA MET A 32 13.02 5.37 0.46
C MET A 32 13.44 5.59 -1.00
N LEU A 33 12.76 4.92 -1.94
CA LEU A 33 13.02 5.03 -3.38
C LEU A 33 12.31 6.23 -4.04
N GLY A 34 11.53 7.02 -3.30
CA GLY A 34 10.79 8.16 -3.83
C GLY A 34 9.58 7.78 -4.71
N ILE A 35 9.09 6.55 -4.61
CA ILE A 35 7.89 6.10 -5.32
C ILE A 35 6.67 6.75 -4.67
N GLN A 36 5.90 7.49 -5.47
CA GLN A 36 4.77 8.29 -4.97
C GLN A 36 3.45 7.53 -4.92
N PHE A 37 3.30 6.46 -5.70
CA PHE A 37 2.04 5.72 -5.86
C PHE A 37 2.30 4.22 -5.77
N MET A 38 1.36 3.50 -5.14
CA MET A 38 1.38 2.04 -5.01
C MET A 38 -0.04 1.50 -5.20
N ASP A 39 -0.16 0.32 -5.81
CA ASP A 39 -1.43 -0.37 -5.90
C ASP A 39 -1.89 -0.86 -4.53
N ALA A 40 -3.18 -0.70 -4.23
CA ALA A 40 -3.78 -1.07 -2.96
C ALA A 40 -5.13 -1.76 -3.12
N ILE A 41 -5.38 -2.77 -2.31
CA ILE A 41 -6.71 -3.33 -2.06
C ILE A 41 -7.27 -2.63 -0.83
N VAL A 42 -8.45 -2.03 -0.95
CA VAL A 42 -9.09 -1.24 0.13
C VAL A 42 -10.35 -1.94 0.60
N THR A 43 -10.39 -2.26 1.90
CA THR A 43 -11.64 -2.64 2.58
C THR A 43 -12.26 -1.39 3.21
N ARG A 44 -13.52 -1.09 2.87
CA ARG A 44 -14.27 0.00 3.51
C ARG A 44 -15.02 -0.56 4.73
N TRP A 45 -14.85 0.09 5.87
CA TRP A 45 -15.65 -0.19 7.06
C TRP A 45 -16.83 0.79 7.14
N GLU A 46 -18.01 0.28 7.49
CA GLU A 46 -19.25 1.06 7.72
C GLU A 46 -19.57 1.14 9.21
#